data_AF-A0A7C7GSW6-F1
#
_entry.id   AF-A0A7C7GSW6-F1
#
_cell.length_a   1.000
_cell.length_b   1.000
_cell.length_c   1.000
_cell.angle_alpha   90.00
_cell.angle_beta   90.00
_cell.angle_gamma   90.00
#
_symmetry.space_group_name_H-M   'P 1'
#
loop_
_entity.id
_entity.type
_entity.pdbx_description
1 polymer ?
#
loop_
_entity_poly.entity_id
_entity_poly.type
_entity_poly.pdbx_seq_one_letter_code
_entity_poly.pdbx_strand_id
1 'polypeptide(L)'
;MSNRLSILIYIFLLAFICNNTAWCQNGSVWYFGGGDAWGNPTNDAAGLDFSTNPPTPLPADQGQLVAYEGCASLSDNTGQIVLYTDGINVFDSTHLSMPNGSGLLGSSSSTQSAIIGPVPGVADQFYVFTNHSL
;
A
#
# COMPACT_ATOMS: atom_id res chain seq x y z
N MET A 1 -50.46 -13.63 -6.16
CA MET A 1 -49.52 -12.93 -7.06
C MET A 1 -48.46 -12.09 -6.32
N SER A 2 -48.68 -11.69 -5.06
CA SER A 2 -47.74 -10.87 -4.27
C SER A 2 -46.36 -11.50 -4.03
N ASN A 3 -46.29 -12.78 -3.67
CA ASN A 3 -45.02 -13.41 -3.27
C ASN A 3 -44.00 -13.53 -4.42
N ARG A 4 -44.46 -13.65 -5.67
CA ARG A 4 -43.57 -13.75 -6.84
C ARG A 4 -42.88 -12.42 -7.14
N LEU A 5 -43.56 -11.30 -6.93
CA LEU A 5 -42.99 -9.97 -7.14
C LEU A 5 -41.97 -9.63 -6.04
N SER A 6 -42.27 -9.99 -4.79
CA SER A 6 -41.32 -9.82 -3.67
C SER A 6 -40.03 -10.61 -3.88
N ILE A 7 -40.11 -11.86 -4.33
CA ILE A 7 -38.93 -12.70 -4.62
C ILE A 7 -38.07 -12.09 -5.72
N LEU A 8 -38.67 -11.56 -6.78
CA LEU A 8 -37.92 -10.90 -7.86
C LEU A 8 -37.20 -9.64 -7.40
N ILE A 9 -37.83 -8.83 -6.53
CA ILE A 9 -37.20 -7.66 -5.93
C ILE A 9 -35.99 -8.06 -5.07
N TYR A 10 -36.10 -9.12 -4.26
CA TYR A 10 -34.98 -9.60 -3.46
C TYR A 10 -33.83 -10.14 -4.32
N ILE A 11 -34.12 -10.87 -5.40
CA ILE A 11 -33.08 -11.33 -6.33
C ILE A 11 -32.37 -10.15 -7.01
N PHE A 12 -33.12 -9.13 -7.42
CA PHE A 12 -32.56 -7.92 -8.01
C PHE A 12 -31.66 -7.15 -7.03
N LEU A 13 -32.10 -6.99 -5.78
CA LEU A 13 -31.30 -6.36 -4.72
C LEU A 13 -30.04 -7.18 -4.39
N LEU A 14 -30.14 -8.51 -4.35
CA LEU A 14 -29.01 -9.41 -4.09
C LEU A 14 -27.96 -9.33 -5.22
N ALA A 15 -28.42 -9.30 -6.48
CA ALA A 15 -27.53 -9.12 -7.64
C ALA A 15 -26.81 -7.76 -7.64
N PHE A 16 -27.43 -6.70 -7.10
CA PHE A 16 -26.80 -5.38 -7.00
C PHE A 16 -25.70 -5.33 -5.93
N ILE A 17 -25.85 -6.09 -4.84
CA ILE A 17 -24.85 -6.18 -3.76
C ILE A 17 -23.62 -6.98 -4.21
N CYS A 18 -23.81 -8.05 -5.01
CA CYS A 18 -22.75 -8.94 -5.46
C CYS A 18 -21.81 -8.36 -6.55
N ASN A 19 -22.13 -7.21 -7.15
CA ASN A 19 -21.28 -6.57 -8.17
C ASN A 19 -20.28 -5.54 -7.60
N ASN A 20 -20.24 -5.35 -6.28
CA ASN A 20 -19.21 -4.53 -5.67
C ASN A 20 -17.93 -5.36 -5.62
N THR A 21 -17.09 -5.21 -6.65
CA THR A 21 -15.67 -5.52 -6.50
C THR A 21 -15.16 -4.59 -5.40
N ALA A 22 -14.84 -5.14 -4.23
CA ALA A 22 -14.13 -4.40 -3.21
C ALA A 22 -12.68 -4.29 -3.68
N TRP A 23 -12.27 -3.10 -4.10
CA TRP A 23 -10.87 -2.81 -4.41
C TRP A 23 -10.14 -2.65 -3.08
N CYS A 24 -9.77 -3.74 -2.43
CA CYS A 24 -8.80 -3.69 -1.35
C CYS A 24 -7.40 -3.63 -1.97
N GLN A 25 -6.62 -2.62 -1.58
CA GLN A 25 -5.25 -2.34 -2.04
C GLN A 25 -5.02 -2.59 -3.54
N ASN A 26 -5.22 -1.56 -4.35
CA ASN A 26 -4.78 -1.54 -5.74
C ASN A 26 -3.25 -1.36 -5.79
N GLY A 27 -2.51 -2.36 -5.30
CA GLY A 27 -1.06 -2.36 -5.31
C GLY A 27 -0.54 -3.78 -5.43
N SER A 28 -0.05 -4.14 -6.61
CA SER A 28 0.56 -5.44 -6.86
C SER A 28 2.03 -5.50 -6.44
N VAL A 29 2.68 -4.36 -6.23
CA VAL A 29 4.08 -4.27 -5.81
C VAL A 29 4.19 -3.79 -4.37
N TRP A 30 4.83 -4.60 -3.54
CA TRP A 30 5.03 -4.35 -2.12
C TRP A 30 6.52 -4.27 -1.82
N TYR A 31 6.95 -3.24 -1.10
CA TYR A 31 8.25 -3.16 -0.42
C TYR A 31 8.04 -3.21 1.08
N PHE A 32 8.87 -3.97 1.79
CA PHE A 32 8.80 -4.16 3.25
C PHE A 32 10.14 -4.57 3.85
N GLY A 33 10.27 -4.44 5.17
CA GLY A 33 11.49 -4.82 5.88
C GLY A 33 12.62 -3.80 5.74
N GLY A 34 13.85 -4.31 5.75
CA GLY A 34 15.09 -3.53 5.68
C GLY A 34 15.52 -2.93 7.01
N GLY A 35 16.70 -2.33 7.00
CA GLY A 35 17.42 -1.84 8.17
C GLY A 35 18.31 -2.92 8.80
N ASP A 36 19.48 -2.49 9.30
CA ASP A 36 20.29 -3.36 10.16
C ASP A 36 19.68 -3.50 11.57
N ALA A 37 20.26 -4.34 12.42
CA ALA A 37 19.78 -4.57 13.79
C ALA A 37 19.75 -3.32 14.69
N TRP A 38 20.36 -2.21 14.26
CA TRP A 38 20.43 -0.94 14.98
C TRP A 38 19.50 0.13 14.38
N GLY A 39 18.79 -0.18 13.30
CA GLY A 39 17.88 0.73 12.61
C GLY A 39 18.60 1.67 11.65
N ASN A 40 19.83 1.35 11.25
CA ASN A 40 20.49 2.10 10.20
C ASN A 40 19.95 1.66 8.84
N PRO A 41 19.77 2.60 7.90
CA PRO A 41 19.31 2.29 6.55
C PRO A 41 20.28 1.35 5.84
N THR A 42 19.68 0.32 5.25
CA THR A 42 20.31 -0.64 4.35
C THR A 42 19.52 -0.61 3.05
N ASN A 43 20.20 -0.87 1.94
CA ASN A 43 19.57 -1.00 0.63
C ASN A 43 19.06 -2.43 0.40
N ASP A 44 18.53 -3.09 1.44
CA ASP A 44 18.18 -4.51 1.44
C ASP A 44 16.69 -4.79 1.73
N ALA A 45 15.85 -3.75 1.67
CA ALA A 45 14.42 -3.97 1.91
C ALA A 45 13.86 -4.90 0.82
N ALA A 46 13.11 -5.91 1.27
CA ALA A 46 12.56 -6.92 0.38
C ALA A 46 11.39 -6.35 -0.43
N GLY A 47 11.14 -6.94 -1.58
CA GLY A 47 9.96 -6.62 -2.36
C GLY A 47 9.36 -7.82 -3.09
N LEU A 48 8.05 -7.75 -3.31
CA LEU A 48 7.27 -8.77 -4.01
C LEU A 48 6.36 -8.09 -5.04
N ASP A 49 6.32 -8.67 -6.24
CA ASP A 49 5.35 -8.33 -7.29
C ASP A 49 4.32 -9.45 -7.47
N PHE A 50 3.10 -9.15 -7.05
CA PHE A 50 1.91 -9.98 -7.15
C PHE A 50 1.21 -9.90 -8.52
N SER A 51 1.74 -9.14 -9.48
CA SER A 51 1.25 -9.11 -10.87
C SER A 51 1.53 -10.43 -11.62
N THR A 52 2.42 -11.26 -11.06
CA THR A 52 2.87 -12.53 -11.61
C THR A 52 2.40 -13.73 -10.78
N ASN A 53 2.37 -14.92 -11.39
CA ASN A 53 2.00 -16.17 -10.71
C ASN A 53 3.03 -17.30 -10.99
N PRO A 54 3.81 -17.75 -10.00
CA PRO A 54 3.85 -17.26 -8.61
C PRO A 54 4.34 -15.80 -8.53
N PRO A 55 4.09 -15.09 -7.40
CA PRO A 55 4.62 -13.74 -7.20
C PRO A 55 6.14 -13.70 -7.35
N THR A 56 6.63 -12.65 -8.00
CA THR A 56 8.05 -12.49 -8.34
C THR A 56 8.76 -11.67 -7.27
N PRO A 57 9.90 -12.12 -6.73
CA PRO A 57 10.70 -11.30 -5.84
C PRO A 57 11.35 -10.15 -6.62
N LEU A 58 11.32 -8.95 -6.02
CA LEU A 58 12.03 -7.78 -6.56
C LEU A 58 13.52 -7.83 -6.18
N PRO A 59 14.39 -7.14 -6.93
CA PRO A 59 15.81 -7.05 -6.61
C PRO A 59 16.05 -6.57 -5.17
N ALA A 60 16.89 -7.31 -4.45
CA ALA A 60 17.16 -7.04 -3.05
C ALA A 60 17.92 -5.72 -2.82
N ASP A 61 18.52 -5.13 -3.85
CA ASP A 61 19.37 -3.93 -3.76
C ASP A 61 18.63 -2.60 -4.03
N GLN A 62 17.30 -2.66 -4.23
CA GLN A 62 16.49 -1.50 -4.61
C GLN A 62 15.71 -0.86 -3.45
N GLY A 63 15.23 -1.68 -2.51
CA GLY A 63 14.42 -1.21 -1.40
C GLY A 63 15.22 -0.33 -0.42
N GLN A 64 14.61 0.77 0.04
CA GLN A 64 15.25 1.77 0.91
C GLN A 64 14.65 1.85 2.33
N LEU A 65 13.69 0.98 2.63
CA LEU A 65 12.94 1.03 3.88
C LEU A 65 13.81 0.63 5.09
N VAL A 66 13.53 1.26 6.23
CA VAL A 66 13.88 0.74 7.55
C VAL A 66 12.58 0.49 8.30
N ALA A 67 12.05 -0.73 8.19
CA ALA A 67 10.76 -1.08 8.77
C ALA A 67 10.80 -2.48 9.40
N TYR A 68 10.80 -2.56 10.73
CA TYR A 68 10.76 -3.84 11.45
C TYR A 68 9.37 -4.46 11.48
N GLU A 69 8.34 -3.62 11.42
CA GLU A 69 6.96 -4.05 11.55
C GLU A 69 6.10 -3.50 10.41
N GLY A 70 5.73 -2.22 10.48
CA GLY A 70 4.81 -1.59 9.53
C GLY A 70 5.52 -0.82 8.42
N CYS A 71 4.96 -0.91 7.21
CA CYS A 71 5.28 -0.07 6.06
C CYS A 71 4.04 0.05 5.17
N ALA A 72 4.07 0.96 4.21
CA ALA A 72 3.03 1.09 3.20
C ALA A 72 3.64 1.23 1.81
N SER A 73 3.04 0.57 0.83
CA SER A 73 3.42 0.64 -0.59
C SER A 73 2.20 0.93 -1.44
N LEU A 74 2.38 1.69 -2.52
CA LEU A 74 1.39 1.99 -3.53
C LEU A 74 2.01 1.72 -4.91
N SER A 75 1.34 0.92 -5.71
CA SER A 75 1.63 0.75 -7.14
C SER A 75 0.46 1.21 -8.00
N ASP A 76 0.72 1.48 -9.27
CA ASP A 76 -0.32 1.77 -10.24
C ASP A 76 -0.96 0.48 -10.81
N ASN A 77 -1.96 0.65 -11.67
CA ASN A 77 -2.68 -0.45 -12.31
C ASN A 77 -1.80 -1.31 -13.25
N THR A 78 -0.60 -0.85 -13.59
CA THR A 78 0.36 -1.59 -14.42
C THR A 78 1.35 -2.39 -13.58
N GLY A 79 1.25 -2.30 -12.26
CA GLY A 79 2.17 -2.95 -11.33
C GLY A 79 3.49 -2.22 -11.18
N GLN A 80 3.54 -0.92 -11.47
CA GLN A 80 4.72 -0.11 -11.20
C GLN A 80 4.58 0.58 -9.85
N ILE A 81 5.63 0.53 -9.03
CA ILE A 81 5.64 1.24 -7.75
C ILE A 81 5.52 2.75 -7.98
N VAL A 82 4.64 3.41 -7.23
CA VAL A 82 4.44 4.87 -7.26
C VAL A 82 5.17 5.51 -6.09
N LEU A 83 4.91 4.99 -4.88
CA LEU A 83 5.61 5.40 -3.66
C LEU A 83 5.53 4.31 -2.59
N TYR A 84 6.46 4.33 -1.65
CA TYR A 84 6.47 3.47 -0.49
C TYR A 84 7.13 4.17 0.71
N THR A 85 6.80 3.76 1.93
CA THR A 85 7.22 4.46 3.15
C THR A 85 7.31 3.53 4.36
N ASP A 86 8.25 3.84 5.26
CA ASP A 86 8.39 3.26 6.60
C ASP A 86 7.63 4.07 7.67
N GLY A 87 6.91 5.12 7.25
CA GLY A 87 6.21 6.07 8.12
C GLY A 87 7.06 7.25 8.59
N ILE A 88 8.38 7.26 8.35
CA ILE A 88 9.30 8.37 8.65
C ILE A 88 9.76 9.05 7.35
N ASN A 89 10.06 8.23 6.34
CA ASN A 89 10.54 8.61 5.02
C ASN A 89 9.63 8.03 3.93
N VAL A 90 9.36 8.83 2.91
CA VAL A 90 8.64 8.42 1.70
C VAL A 90 9.62 8.38 0.54
N PHE A 91 9.58 7.27 -0.21
CA PHE A 91 10.38 7.02 -1.39
C PHE A 91 9.50 6.95 -2.63
N ASP A 92 9.99 7.48 -3.75
CA ASP A 92 9.29 7.44 -5.03
C ASP A 92 9.63 6.19 -5.86
N SER A 93 9.10 6.16 -7.08
CA SER A 93 9.31 5.08 -8.04
C SER A 93 10.75 4.90 -8.52
N THR A 94 11.62 5.88 -8.27
CA THR A 94 13.05 5.84 -8.56
C THR A 94 13.88 5.36 -7.37
N HIS A 95 13.22 4.93 -6.28
CA HIS A 95 13.84 4.54 -5.00
C HIS A 95 14.60 5.69 -4.33
N LEU A 96 14.24 6.94 -4.63
CA LEU A 96 14.82 8.12 -4.00
C LEU A 96 13.81 8.72 -3.02
N SER A 97 14.31 9.41 -1.99
CA SER A 97 13.44 10.11 -1.04
C SER A 97 12.68 11.23 -1.74
N MET A 98 11.36 11.26 -1.56
CA MET A 98 10.52 12.31 -2.12
C MET A 98 10.87 13.68 -1.51
N PRO A 99 10.78 14.77 -2.29
CA PRO A 99 10.89 16.11 -1.74
C PRO A 99 9.89 16.34 -0.60
N ASN A 100 10.39 16.76 0.57
CA ASN A 100 9.61 16.89 1.82
C ASN A 100 8.96 15.59 2.32
N GLY A 101 9.45 14.43 1.86
CA GLY A 101 8.95 13.11 2.27
C GLY A 101 9.61 12.56 3.53
N SER A 102 10.51 13.29 4.17
CA SER A 102 11.24 12.84 5.37
C SER A 102 10.82 13.61 6.63
N GLY A 103 11.11 13.02 7.79
CA GLY A 103 10.75 13.62 9.09
C GLY A 103 9.27 13.49 9.43
N LEU A 104 8.58 12.53 8.82
CA LEU A 104 7.23 12.17 9.23
C LEU A 104 7.24 11.54 10.63
N LEU A 105 6.10 11.62 11.32
CA LEU A 105 6.02 11.25 12.74
C LEU A 105 5.79 9.75 12.97
N GLY A 106 5.89 8.90 11.95
CA GLY A 106 5.77 7.46 12.09
C GLY A 106 6.91 6.82 12.88
N SER A 107 6.94 5.50 12.87
CA SER A 107 8.00 4.71 13.51
C SER A 107 8.23 3.42 12.75
N SER A 108 9.50 3.04 12.60
CA SER A 108 9.92 1.76 12.02
C SER A 108 9.48 0.55 12.85
N SER A 109 9.13 0.75 14.12
CA SER A 109 8.66 -0.27 15.08
C SER A 109 7.19 -0.09 15.46
N SER A 110 6.38 0.53 14.59
CA SER A 110 4.92 0.54 14.72
C SER A 110 4.30 -0.51 13.80
N THR A 111 3.42 -1.35 14.36
CA THR A 111 2.62 -2.34 13.59
C THR A 111 1.79 -1.70 12.48
N GLN A 112 1.51 -0.39 12.58
CA GLN A 112 0.94 0.41 11.51
C GLN A 112 1.66 1.76 11.46
N SER A 113 2.78 1.80 10.73
CA SER A 113 3.60 2.99 10.59
C SER A 113 2.97 4.04 9.67
N ALA A 114 2.32 3.59 8.60
CA ALA A 114 1.66 4.46 7.62
C ALA A 114 0.46 3.81 6.92
N ILE A 115 -0.42 4.65 6.36
CA ILE A 115 -1.44 4.29 5.37
C ILE A 115 -1.37 5.30 4.22
N ILE A 116 -1.44 4.80 2.98
CA ILE A 116 -1.52 5.63 1.77
C ILE A 116 -2.95 5.59 1.24
N GLY A 117 -3.54 6.74 0.93
CA GLY A 117 -4.89 6.84 0.37
C GLY A 117 -5.02 7.91 -0.70
N PRO A 118 -5.79 7.70 -1.78
CA PRO A 118 -5.94 8.68 -2.85
C PRO A 118 -6.71 9.92 -2.38
N VAL A 119 -6.37 11.08 -2.95
CA VAL A 119 -7.16 12.30 -2.80
C VAL A 119 -8.45 12.15 -3.62
N PRO A 120 -9.64 12.27 -3.01
CA PRO A 120 -10.89 12.10 -3.74
C PRO A 120 -11.03 13.08 -4.90
N GLY A 121 -11.30 12.55 -6.11
CA GLY A 121 -11.54 13.35 -7.31
C GLY A 121 -10.29 13.95 -7.95
N VAL A 122 -9.08 13.64 -7.46
CA VAL A 122 -7.82 14.14 -8.02
C VAL A 122 -6.92 12.95 -8.35
N ALA A 123 -6.56 12.81 -9.63
CA ALA A 123 -5.61 11.80 -10.06
C ALA A 123 -4.20 12.13 -9.51
N ASP A 124 -3.41 11.08 -9.26
CA ASP A 124 -1.99 11.16 -8.91
C ASP A 124 -1.67 11.99 -7.64
N GLN A 125 -2.65 12.21 -6.76
CA GLN A 125 -2.44 12.79 -5.45
C GLN A 125 -2.87 11.81 -4.36
N PHE A 126 -2.02 11.69 -3.33
CA PHE A 126 -2.19 10.73 -2.25
C PHE A 126 -1.90 11.38 -0.90
N TYR A 127 -2.68 11.02 0.11
CA TYR A 127 -2.38 11.28 1.50
C TYR A 127 -1.52 10.15 2.07
N VAL A 128 -0.52 10.51 2.85
CA VAL A 128 0.22 9.58 3.72
C VAL A 128 -0.17 9.91 5.16
N PHE A 129 -0.87 8.99 5.81
CA PHE A 129 -1.23 9.10 7.22
C PHE A 129 -0.21 8.30 8.03
N THR A 130 0.42 8.93 9.01
CA THR A 130 1.42 8.28 9.88
C THR A 130 0.95 8.31 11.32
N ASN A 131 1.28 7.26 12.09
CA ASN A 131 0.96 7.22 13.51
C ASN A 131 2.16 7.66 14.36
N HIS A 132 1.94 8.65 15.22
CA HIS A 132 2.97 9.08 16.16
C HIS A 132 3.17 8.03 17.25
N SER A 133 4.36 7.45 17.29
CA SER A 133 4.76 6.49 18.32
C SER A 133 5.52 7.24 19.41
N LEU A 134 4.88 7.46 20.57
CA LEU A 134 5.49 8.00 21.78
C LEU A 134 6.03 6.88 22.67
#